data_AF-A0A2V8SGW2-F1
#
_entry.id   AF-A0A2V8SGW2-F1
#
_cell.length_a   1.000
_cell.length_b   1.000
_cell.length_c   1.000
_cell.angle_alpha   90.00
_cell.angle_beta   90.00
_cell.angle_gamma   90.00
#
_symmetry.space_group_name_H-M   'P 1'
#
loop_
_entity.id
_entity.type
_entity.pdbx_description
1 polymer ?
#
loop_
_entity_poly.entity_id
_entity_poly.type
_entity_poly.pdbx_seq_one_letter_code
_entity_poly.pdbx_strand_id
1 'polypeptide(L)'
;MARKRRSIEPVAVATKDPKDTPRYKDQFQQSVGTKVEEAGRKLEGQGRNILYGIGALVVLGIIVGIFYAWSGRSNAQAQTALGKAIEISEARVSDQPPPAGSTEKTYKTGRERAEAAIAEFDKVAEKYGGAVGEKAKYFSATNRLAVDRAAGVASLEELSKSSGEVGKLAKFTLAQTKAEDGKNDEALAIYQELAAMSDPIVSKDTINFEIAKLYEKQGKKQEAVDLLFNLVKAASEAKDLDGKAVTLSPAAQSAKEKLKELDPEKAKEIPEPAPEPPAGGMPFGQ
;
A
#
# COMPACT_ATOMS: atom_id res chain seq x y z
N MET A 1 -12.62 86.84 66.02
CA MET A 1 -13.53 87.83 65.40
C MET A 1 -13.97 87.32 64.04
N ALA A 2 -15.28 87.28 63.82
CA ALA A 2 -15.95 86.61 62.71
C ALA A 2 -15.83 87.38 61.37
N ARG A 3 -15.73 86.66 60.25
CA ARG A 3 -16.01 87.18 58.90
C ARG A 3 -16.88 86.22 58.10
N LYS A 4 -18.18 86.56 58.13
CA LYS A 4 -19.13 86.69 57.00
C LYS A 4 -19.25 85.52 56.00
N ARG A 5 -20.37 84.79 56.15
CA ARG A 5 -20.98 83.91 55.15
C ARG A 5 -21.37 84.71 53.89
N ARG A 6 -21.15 84.11 52.71
CA ARG A 6 -21.94 84.33 51.50
C ARG A 6 -22.37 82.98 50.95
N SER A 7 -23.68 82.82 50.88
CA SER A 7 -24.46 81.75 50.29
C SER A 7 -24.31 81.73 48.76
N ILE A 8 -24.17 80.54 48.18
CA ILE A 8 -24.42 80.27 46.76
C ILE A 8 -25.47 79.16 46.72
N GLU A 9 -26.56 79.46 46.04
CA GLU A 9 -27.74 78.62 45.84
C GLU A 9 -27.41 77.33 45.07
N PRO A 10 -28.09 76.21 45.35
CA PRO A 10 -27.98 75.01 44.53
C PRO A 10 -28.77 75.19 43.23
N VAL A 11 -28.09 75.08 42.09
CA VAL A 11 -28.73 74.96 40.77
C VAL A 11 -29.49 73.63 40.72
N ALA A 12 -30.82 73.71 40.66
CA ALA A 12 -31.69 72.58 40.40
C ALA A 12 -31.44 72.04 38.98
N VAL A 13 -31.02 70.77 38.88
CA VAL A 13 -31.00 70.05 37.61
C VAL A 13 -32.05 68.94 37.70
N ALA A 14 -32.98 68.97 36.74
CA ALA A 14 -34.17 68.14 36.65
C ALA A 14 -33.87 66.63 36.75
N THR A 15 -34.58 65.95 37.66
CA THR A 15 -34.70 64.49 37.67
C THR A 15 -35.54 64.06 36.48
N LYS A 16 -34.90 63.47 35.47
CA LYS A 16 -35.60 62.63 34.49
C LYS A 16 -35.66 61.21 35.07
N ASP A 17 -36.86 60.74 35.40
CA ASP A 17 -37.10 59.33 35.67
C ASP A 17 -36.60 58.48 34.48
N PRO A 18 -35.75 57.47 34.68
CA PRO A 18 -35.43 56.54 33.62
C PRO A 18 -36.65 55.63 33.38
N LYS A 19 -37.33 55.88 32.26
CA LYS A 19 -38.34 54.99 31.67
C LYS A 19 -37.83 53.54 31.68
N ASP A 20 -38.67 52.63 32.17
CA ASP A 20 -38.55 51.18 32.01
C ASP A 20 -38.23 50.85 30.55
N THR A 21 -37.00 50.42 30.32
CA THR A 21 -36.59 49.83 29.04
C THR A 21 -36.75 48.32 29.18
N PRO A 22 -37.54 47.64 28.34
CA PRO A 22 -37.61 46.20 28.38
C PRO A 22 -36.22 45.66 28.04
N ARG A 23 -35.54 45.05 29.03
CA ARG A 23 -34.31 44.30 28.80
C ARG A 23 -34.62 43.15 27.85
N TYR A 24 -34.31 43.33 26.57
CA TYR A 24 -34.33 42.25 25.59
C TYR A 24 -33.27 41.23 26.00
N LYS A 25 -33.70 40.16 26.67
CA LYS A 25 -32.89 38.97 26.89
C LYS A 25 -32.99 38.11 25.64
N ASP A 26 -31.89 38.01 24.93
CA ASP A 26 -31.73 37.19 23.74
C ASP A 26 -32.14 35.74 24.03
N GLN A 27 -33.04 35.16 23.22
CA GLN A 27 -33.48 33.77 23.39
C GLN A 27 -32.32 32.78 23.26
N PHE A 28 -31.23 33.17 22.58
CA PHE A 28 -30.01 32.39 22.52
C PHE A 28 -29.28 32.35 23.87
N GLN A 29 -29.23 33.48 24.60
CA GLN A 29 -28.64 33.51 25.93
C GLN A 29 -29.46 32.75 26.96
N GLN A 30 -30.80 32.73 26.83
CA GLN A 30 -31.63 31.90 27.70
C GLN A 30 -31.48 30.42 27.40
N SER A 31 -31.54 30.02 26.12
CA SER A 31 -31.45 28.59 25.75
C SER A 31 -30.05 27.99 25.93
N VAL A 32 -28.99 28.78 25.78
CA VAL A 32 -27.62 28.36 26.12
C VAL A 32 -27.38 28.49 27.62
N GLY A 33 -27.85 29.56 28.26
CA GLY A 33 -27.71 29.78 29.70
C GLY A 33 -28.40 28.70 30.54
N THR A 34 -29.65 28.35 30.22
CA THR A 34 -30.37 27.28 30.96
C THR A 34 -29.81 25.90 30.65
N LYS A 35 -29.31 25.64 29.44
CA LYS A 35 -28.64 24.35 29.13
C LYS A 35 -27.28 24.22 29.82
N VAL A 36 -26.57 25.32 29.99
CA VAL A 36 -25.30 25.38 30.74
C VAL A 36 -25.56 25.31 32.25
N GLU A 37 -26.62 25.92 32.76
CA GLU A 37 -27.04 25.79 34.17
C GLU A 37 -27.61 24.40 34.50
N GLU A 38 -28.38 23.77 33.61
CA GLU A 38 -28.87 22.40 33.78
C GLU A 38 -27.76 21.37 33.66
N ALA A 39 -26.80 21.60 32.75
CA ALA A 39 -25.57 20.82 32.74
C ALA A 39 -24.79 21.04 34.05
N GLY A 40 -24.62 22.27 34.52
CA GLY A 40 -23.96 22.59 35.80
C GLY A 40 -24.59 21.88 37.00
N ARG A 41 -25.93 21.88 37.11
CA ARG A 41 -26.67 21.22 38.20
C ARG A 41 -26.66 19.69 38.12
N LYS A 42 -26.63 19.09 36.92
CA LYS A 42 -26.43 17.63 36.78
C LYS A 42 -25.00 17.16 37.06
N LEU A 43 -24.04 18.08 37.07
CA LEU A 43 -22.62 17.81 37.30
C LEU A 43 -22.17 18.18 38.74
N GLU A 44 -23.07 18.76 39.54
CA GLU A 44 -22.92 19.15 40.95
C GLU A 44 -22.89 17.91 41.87
N GLY A 45 -21.83 17.12 41.75
CA GLY A 45 -21.62 15.89 42.52
C GLY A 45 -20.64 14.91 41.87
N GLN A 46 -20.35 15.08 40.58
CA GLN A 46 -19.41 14.22 39.83
C GLN A 46 -18.22 14.98 39.24
N GLY A 47 -17.96 16.22 39.68
CA GLY A 47 -16.90 17.09 39.14
C GLY A 47 -15.53 16.41 39.05
N ARG A 48 -15.21 15.49 39.97
CA ARG A 48 -13.97 14.70 39.94
C ARG A 48 -13.95 13.65 38.81
N ASN A 49 -15.06 12.95 38.56
CA ASN A 49 -15.15 11.95 37.47
C ASN A 49 -15.18 12.61 36.09
N ILE A 50 -15.81 13.79 35.97
CA ILE A 50 -15.83 14.58 34.74
C ILE A 50 -14.45 15.17 34.46
N LEU A 51 -13.76 15.68 35.48
CA LEU A 51 -12.39 16.18 35.36
C LEU A 51 -11.42 15.05 34.95
N TYR A 52 -11.56 13.86 35.54
CA TYR A 52 -10.80 12.69 35.10
C TYR A 52 -11.16 12.22 33.69
N GLY A 53 -12.44 12.30 33.30
CA GLY A 53 -12.87 11.98 31.93
C GLY A 53 -12.29 12.94 30.89
N ILE A 54 -12.31 14.25 31.16
CA ILE A 54 -11.70 15.26 30.30
C ILE A 54 -10.16 15.10 30.27
N GLY A 55 -9.54 14.88 31.43
CA GLY A 55 -8.11 14.59 31.53
C GLY A 55 -7.70 13.35 30.73
N ALA A 56 -8.49 12.27 30.81
CA ALA A 56 -8.26 11.05 30.05
C ALA A 56 -8.38 11.28 28.53
N LEU A 57 -9.34 12.08 28.07
CA LEU A 57 -9.49 12.42 26.66
C LEU A 57 -8.33 13.28 26.14
N VAL A 58 -7.83 14.22 26.94
CA VAL A 58 -6.65 15.02 26.58
C VAL A 58 -5.40 14.15 26.48
N VAL A 59 -5.17 13.25 27.44
CA VAL A 59 -4.05 12.29 27.40
C VAL A 59 -4.17 11.37 26.19
N LEU A 60 -5.37 10.87 25.89
CA LEU A 60 -5.62 10.05 24.71
C LEU A 60 -5.31 10.83 23.42
N GLY A 61 -5.75 12.08 23.33
CA GLY A 61 -5.43 12.97 22.19
C GLY A 61 -3.93 13.20 22.01
N ILE A 62 -3.18 13.38 23.11
CA ILE A 62 -1.73 13.52 23.07
C ILE A 62 -1.07 12.21 22.60
N ILE A 63 -1.50 11.05 23.09
CA ILE A 63 -0.99 9.74 22.67
C ILE A 63 -1.24 9.53 21.17
N VAL A 64 -2.45 9.82 20.70
CA VAL A 64 -2.80 9.73 19.27
C VAL A 64 -1.97 10.72 18.44
N GLY A 65 -1.80 11.97 18.91
CA GLY A 65 -0.96 12.97 18.24
C GLY A 65 0.51 12.56 18.14
N ILE A 66 1.09 12.03 19.23
CA ILE A 66 2.46 11.48 19.24
C ILE A 66 2.55 10.29 18.29
N PHE A 67 1.56 9.39 18.29
CA PHE A 67 1.53 8.24 17.39
C PHE A 67 1.48 8.66 15.92
N TYR A 68 0.65 9.63 15.54
CA TYR A 68 0.58 10.14 14.17
C TYR A 68 1.86 10.85 13.73
N ALA A 69 2.43 11.70 14.58
CA ALA A 69 3.69 12.39 14.30
C ALA A 69 4.87 11.41 14.16
N TRP A 70 4.92 10.39 15.03
CA TRP A 70 5.93 9.34 14.98
C TRP A 70 5.74 8.45 13.75
N SER A 71 4.50 8.07 13.42
CA SER A 71 4.17 7.23 12.25
C SER A 71 4.58 7.88 10.93
N GLY A 72 4.31 9.19 10.75
CA GLY A 72 4.71 9.91 9.53
C GLY A 72 6.23 9.96 9.33
N ARG A 73 6.99 10.28 10.38
CA ARG A 73 8.46 10.30 10.33
C ARG A 73 9.07 8.90 10.22
N SER A 74 8.47 7.93 10.92
CA SER A 74 8.86 6.52 10.89
C SER A 74 8.68 5.94 9.49
N ASN A 75 7.59 6.30 8.78
CA ASN A 75 7.34 5.80 7.43
C ASN A 75 8.41 6.27 6.41
N ALA A 76 8.80 7.54 6.45
CA ALA A 76 9.88 8.04 5.58
C ALA A 76 11.23 7.34 5.85
N GLN A 77 11.58 7.16 7.14
CA GLN A 77 12.78 6.44 7.52
C GLN A 77 12.72 4.95 7.15
N ALA A 78 11.55 4.33 7.27
CA ALA A 78 11.33 2.94 6.91
C ALA A 78 11.55 2.74 5.41
N GLN A 79 10.99 3.61 4.56
CA GLN A 79 11.19 3.56 3.11
C GLN A 79 12.65 3.77 2.73
N THR A 80 13.35 4.72 3.36
CA THR A 80 14.80 4.90 3.14
C THR A 80 15.60 3.67 3.55
N ALA A 81 15.27 3.05 4.67
CA ALA A 81 15.96 1.84 5.14
C ALA A 81 15.69 0.65 4.20
N LEU A 82 14.45 0.47 3.75
CA LEU A 82 14.08 -0.54 2.76
C LEU A 82 14.82 -0.32 1.44
N GLY A 83 14.88 0.92 0.94
CA GLY A 83 15.60 1.27 -0.28
C GLY A 83 17.07 0.89 -0.24
N LYS A 84 17.76 1.16 0.88
CA LYS A 84 19.16 0.74 1.07
C LYS A 84 19.34 -0.78 1.02
N ALA A 85 18.40 -1.53 1.59
CA ALA A 85 18.45 -2.99 1.54
C ALA A 85 18.21 -3.51 0.10
N ILE A 86 17.32 -2.87 -0.66
CA ILE A 86 17.10 -3.15 -2.09
C ILE A 86 18.36 -2.86 -2.90
N GLU A 87 19.00 -1.69 -2.70
CA GLU A 87 20.27 -1.34 -3.36
C GLU A 87 21.35 -2.42 -3.13
N ILE A 88 21.43 -2.97 -1.92
CA ILE A 88 22.34 -4.08 -1.63
C ILE A 88 21.95 -5.34 -2.39
N SER A 89 20.67 -5.68 -2.45
CA SER A 89 20.19 -6.87 -3.16
C SER A 89 20.39 -6.81 -4.68
N GLU A 90 20.38 -5.60 -5.25
CA GLU A 90 20.56 -5.34 -6.68
C GLU A 90 22.02 -5.05 -7.06
N ALA A 91 22.88 -4.82 -6.06
CA ALA A 91 24.29 -4.51 -6.25
C ALA A 91 24.98 -5.51 -7.20
N ARG A 92 25.89 -4.98 -8.01
CA ARG A 92 26.63 -5.77 -8.98
C ARG A 92 27.49 -6.83 -8.29
N VAL A 93 27.42 -8.06 -8.83
CA VAL A 93 28.36 -9.13 -8.49
C VAL A 93 29.55 -9.05 -9.45
N SER A 94 30.75 -8.84 -8.92
CA SER A 94 31.97 -8.66 -9.69
C SER A 94 33.20 -8.97 -8.84
N ASP A 95 34.14 -9.74 -9.39
CA ASP A 95 35.46 -9.94 -8.79
C ASP A 95 36.45 -8.82 -9.14
N GLN A 96 36.08 -7.94 -10.09
CA GLN A 96 36.88 -6.78 -10.45
C GLN A 96 36.58 -5.60 -9.52
N PRO A 97 37.61 -4.84 -9.10
CA PRO A 97 37.41 -3.66 -8.28
C PRO A 97 36.54 -2.62 -9.01
N PRO A 98 35.70 -1.86 -8.27
CA PRO A 98 34.88 -0.82 -8.86
C PRO A 98 35.75 0.22 -9.61
N PRO A 99 35.23 0.83 -10.69
CA PRO A 99 35.94 1.90 -11.40
C PRO A 99 36.43 2.99 -10.45
N ALA A 100 37.59 3.59 -10.73
CA ALA A 100 38.14 4.65 -9.89
C ALA A 100 37.13 5.80 -9.72
N GLY A 101 36.85 6.18 -8.47
CA GLY A 101 35.86 7.20 -8.13
C GLY A 101 34.42 6.70 -7.96
N SER A 102 34.14 5.41 -8.19
CA SER A 102 32.82 4.85 -7.87
C SER A 102 32.69 4.57 -6.38
N THR A 103 31.49 4.87 -5.85
CA THR A 103 31.07 4.53 -4.48
C THR A 103 30.16 3.31 -4.45
N GLU A 104 30.03 2.61 -5.58
CA GLU A 104 29.15 1.46 -5.73
C GLU A 104 29.70 0.29 -4.91
N LYS A 105 28.88 -0.23 -3.99
CA LYS A 105 29.23 -1.44 -3.27
C LYS A 105 29.07 -2.63 -4.22
N THR A 106 30.11 -3.42 -4.38
CA THR A 106 30.09 -4.66 -5.17
C THR A 106 30.32 -5.86 -4.24
N TYR A 107 29.85 -7.03 -4.68
CA TYR A 107 30.01 -8.29 -3.97
C TYR A 107 30.72 -9.30 -4.86
N LYS A 108 31.52 -10.20 -4.28
CA LYS A 108 32.26 -11.20 -5.08
C LYS A 108 31.35 -12.29 -5.62
N THR A 109 30.32 -12.64 -4.84
CA THR A 109 29.36 -13.68 -5.22
C THR A 109 27.92 -13.24 -4.99
N GLY A 110 26.98 -13.88 -5.71
CA GLY A 110 25.55 -13.68 -5.47
C GLY A 110 25.12 -14.11 -4.07
N ARG A 111 25.76 -15.14 -3.49
CA ARG A 111 25.48 -15.59 -2.12
C ARG A 111 25.88 -14.54 -1.09
N GLU A 112 27.09 -13.98 -1.20
CA GLU A 112 27.58 -12.92 -0.30
C GLU A 112 26.66 -11.69 -0.34
N ARG A 113 26.23 -11.29 -1.55
CA ARG A 113 25.25 -10.21 -1.73
C ARG A 113 23.92 -10.54 -1.05
N ALA A 114 23.41 -11.76 -1.23
CA ALA A 114 22.16 -12.20 -0.63
C ALA A 114 22.25 -12.21 0.91
N GLU A 115 23.34 -12.71 1.49
CA GLU A 115 23.59 -12.67 2.95
C GLU A 115 23.61 -11.23 3.48
N ALA A 116 24.28 -10.31 2.78
CA ALA A 116 24.28 -8.90 3.14
C ALA A 116 22.89 -8.25 3.02
N ALA A 117 22.12 -8.60 1.99
CA ALA A 117 20.76 -8.11 1.79
C ALA A 117 19.82 -8.61 2.89
N ILE A 118 19.87 -9.90 3.22
CA ILE A 118 19.09 -10.52 4.31
C ILE A 118 19.32 -9.77 5.61
N ALA A 119 20.58 -9.51 5.97
CA ALA A 119 20.91 -8.81 7.20
C ALA A 119 20.30 -7.40 7.28
N GLU A 120 20.25 -6.66 6.17
CA GLU A 120 19.62 -5.33 6.15
C GLU A 120 18.09 -5.42 6.12
N PHE A 121 17.50 -6.32 5.34
CA PHE A 121 16.06 -6.51 5.33
C PHE A 121 15.52 -6.97 6.69
N ASP A 122 16.24 -7.86 7.40
CA ASP A 122 15.86 -8.29 8.74
C ASP A 122 15.85 -7.12 9.73
N LYS A 123 16.88 -6.26 9.70
CA LYS A 123 16.90 -5.03 10.51
C LYS A 123 15.71 -4.12 10.20
N VAL A 124 15.32 -3.99 8.94
CA VAL A 124 14.14 -3.20 8.56
C VAL A 124 12.86 -3.84 9.11
N ALA A 125 12.71 -5.16 8.97
CA ALA A 125 11.55 -5.91 9.44
C ALA A 125 11.41 -5.90 10.97
N GLU A 126 12.51 -5.92 11.71
CA GLU A 126 12.53 -5.83 13.17
C GLU A 126 12.20 -4.43 13.67
N LYS A 127 12.74 -3.40 12.98
CA LYS A 127 12.61 -2.00 13.41
C LYS A 127 11.29 -1.35 12.99
N TYR A 128 10.74 -1.76 11.85
CA TYR A 128 9.57 -1.14 11.25
C TYR A 128 8.44 -2.16 11.07
N GLY A 129 7.23 -1.80 11.52
CA GLY A 129 6.01 -2.57 11.28
C GLY A 129 5.28 -2.17 10.00
N GLY A 130 4.05 -2.69 9.84
CA GLY A 130 3.18 -2.38 8.71
C GLY A 130 3.74 -2.80 7.36
N ALA A 131 3.29 -2.13 6.29
CA ALA A 131 3.61 -2.53 4.92
C ALA A 131 5.11 -2.57 4.60
N VAL A 132 5.92 -1.67 5.19
CA VAL A 132 7.38 -1.67 4.96
C VAL A 132 8.04 -2.87 5.63
N GLY A 133 7.68 -3.15 6.88
CA GLY A 133 8.17 -4.33 7.59
C GLY A 133 7.78 -5.63 6.89
N GLU A 134 6.55 -5.73 6.40
CA GLU A 134 6.09 -6.90 5.63
C GLU A 134 6.87 -7.08 4.32
N LYS A 135 7.09 -5.99 3.55
CA LYS A 135 7.93 -6.05 2.34
C LYS A 135 9.35 -6.47 2.65
N ALA A 136 9.93 -5.95 3.74
CA ALA A 136 11.26 -6.34 4.17
C ALA A 136 11.35 -7.84 4.52
N LYS A 137 10.35 -8.39 5.23
CA LYS A 137 10.27 -9.84 5.51
C LYS A 137 10.21 -10.66 4.22
N TYR A 138 9.41 -10.22 3.25
CA TYR A 138 9.32 -10.88 1.95
C TYR A 138 10.67 -10.87 1.20
N PHE A 139 11.32 -9.72 1.06
CA PHE A 139 12.63 -9.66 0.38
C PHE A 139 13.73 -10.43 1.11
N SER A 140 13.70 -10.46 2.44
CA SER A 140 14.58 -11.33 3.23
C SER A 140 14.33 -12.80 2.90
N ALA A 141 13.07 -13.23 2.88
CA ALA A 141 12.68 -14.60 2.54
C ALA A 141 13.12 -15.02 1.13
N THR A 142 12.97 -14.15 0.13
CA THR A 142 13.39 -14.46 -1.25
C THR A 142 14.90 -14.53 -1.39
N ASN A 143 15.68 -13.66 -0.75
CA ASN A 143 17.14 -13.76 -0.74
C ASN A 143 17.62 -15.02 -0.01
N ARG A 144 16.92 -15.45 1.06
CA ARG A 144 17.22 -16.70 1.75
C ARG A 144 17.11 -17.91 0.82
N LEU A 145 16.26 -17.91 -0.22
CA LEU A 145 16.19 -19.03 -1.17
C LEU A 145 17.54 -19.38 -1.82
N ALA A 146 18.45 -18.41 -1.97
CA ALA A 146 19.79 -18.60 -2.52
C ALA A 146 20.87 -18.94 -1.47
N VAL A 147 20.59 -18.73 -0.18
CA VAL A 147 21.55 -18.86 0.93
C VAL A 147 21.23 -20.07 1.81
N ASP A 148 19.96 -20.17 2.21
CA ASP A 148 19.35 -21.25 2.98
C ASP A 148 17.92 -21.46 2.45
N ARG A 149 17.80 -22.36 1.47
CA ARG A 149 16.54 -22.59 0.77
C ARG A 149 15.43 -23.04 1.71
N ALA A 150 15.74 -23.87 2.71
CA ALA A 150 14.75 -24.35 3.68
C ALA A 150 14.19 -23.19 4.52
N ALA A 151 15.07 -22.31 5.03
CA ALA A 151 14.65 -21.12 5.76
C ALA A 151 13.85 -20.14 4.89
N GLY A 152 14.24 -19.97 3.62
CA GLY A 152 13.50 -19.14 2.65
C GLY A 152 12.09 -19.66 2.40
N VAL A 153 11.94 -20.97 2.13
CA VAL A 153 10.63 -21.62 1.95
C VAL A 153 9.77 -21.47 3.20
N ALA A 154 10.30 -21.77 4.39
CA ALA A 154 9.55 -21.63 5.64
C ALA A 154 9.07 -20.19 5.87
N SER A 155 9.91 -19.20 5.55
CA SER A 155 9.55 -17.78 5.65
C SER A 155 8.43 -17.40 4.66
N LEU A 156 8.50 -17.88 3.42
CA LEU A 156 7.46 -17.66 2.40
C LEU A 156 6.15 -18.34 2.78
N GLU A 157 6.20 -19.57 3.30
CA GLU A 157 5.03 -20.30 3.79
C GLU A 157 4.34 -19.52 4.93
N GLU A 158 5.09 -18.95 5.87
CA GLU A 158 4.51 -18.12 6.92
C GLU A 158 3.87 -16.84 6.37
N LEU A 159 4.57 -16.10 5.51
CA LEU A 159 4.05 -14.88 4.89
C LEU A 159 2.79 -15.15 4.06
N SER A 160 2.74 -16.30 3.38
CA SER A 160 1.62 -16.72 2.53
C SER A 160 0.30 -16.88 3.27
N LYS A 161 0.32 -17.00 4.61
CA LYS A 161 -0.89 -17.11 5.43
C LYS A 161 -1.66 -15.80 5.52
N SER A 162 -1.01 -14.67 5.25
CA SER A 162 -1.66 -13.36 5.20
C SER A 162 -2.48 -13.20 3.91
N SER A 163 -3.61 -12.49 4.01
CA SER A 163 -4.44 -12.12 2.85
C SER A 163 -4.03 -10.80 2.20
N GLY A 164 -3.08 -10.06 2.80
CA GLY A 164 -2.57 -8.80 2.27
C GLY A 164 -1.71 -8.98 1.02
N GLU A 165 -1.29 -7.86 0.40
CA GLU A 165 -0.48 -7.86 -0.84
C GLU A 165 0.77 -8.73 -0.72
N VAL A 166 1.51 -8.61 0.39
CA VAL A 166 2.72 -9.40 0.65
C VAL A 166 2.42 -10.88 0.79
N GLY A 167 1.29 -11.25 1.39
CA GLY A 167 0.88 -12.66 1.48
C GLY A 167 0.56 -13.26 0.11
N LYS A 168 -0.13 -12.50 -0.75
CA LYS A 168 -0.40 -12.91 -2.15
C LYS A 168 0.91 -13.04 -2.95
N LEU A 169 1.85 -12.11 -2.80
CA LEU A 169 3.18 -12.20 -3.44
C LEU A 169 3.96 -13.41 -2.91
N ALA A 170 3.96 -13.65 -1.60
CA ALA A 170 4.62 -14.80 -1.01
C ALA A 170 4.02 -16.12 -1.50
N LYS A 171 2.69 -16.22 -1.68
CA LYS A 171 2.04 -17.37 -2.33
C LYS A 171 2.57 -17.58 -3.75
N PHE A 172 2.66 -16.53 -4.55
CA PHE A 172 3.16 -16.63 -5.92
C PHE A 172 4.62 -17.11 -5.95
N THR A 173 5.50 -16.52 -5.14
CA THR A 173 6.91 -16.96 -5.05
C THR A 173 7.04 -18.37 -4.50
N LEU A 174 6.19 -18.77 -3.55
CA LEU A 174 6.15 -20.13 -3.04
C LEU A 174 5.78 -21.13 -4.14
N ALA A 175 4.77 -20.84 -4.96
CA ALA A 175 4.43 -21.66 -6.12
C ALA A 175 5.58 -21.79 -7.11
N GLN A 176 6.26 -20.68 -7.43
CA GLN A 176 7.48 -20.71 -8.27
C GLN A 176 8.56 -21.61 -7.67
N THR A 177 8.84 -21.44 -6.38
CA THR A 177 9.87 -22.22 -5.67
C THR A 177 9.53 -23.72 -5.67
N LYS A 178 8.28 -24.09 -5.42
CA LYS A 178 7.82 -25.49 -5.46
C LYS A 178 7.91 -26.07 -6.88
N ALA A 179 7.59 -25.27 -7.91
CA ALA A 179 7.71 -25.69 -9.31
C ALA A 179 9.17 -25.91 -9.75
N GLU A 180 10.11 -25.11 -9.23
CA GLU A 180 11.55 -25.30 -9.41
C GLU A 180 12.04 -26.57 -8.71
N ASP A 181 11.51 -26.86 -7.51
CA ASP A 181 11.81 -28.08 -6.74
C ASP A 181 11.19 -29.36 -7.35
N GLY A 182 10.50 -29.26 -8.48
CA GLY A 182 9.80 -30.37 -9.12
C GLY A 182 8.48 -30.78 -8.43
N LYS A 183 8.05 -30.03 -7.40
CA LYS A 183 6.78 -30.23 -6.68
C LYS A 183 5.62 -29.62 -7.46
N ASN A 184 5.42 -30.12 -8.68
CA ASN A 184 4.52 -29.52 -9.66
C ASN A 184 3.05 -29.51 -9.19
N ASP A 185 2.59 -30.54 -8.47
CA ASP A 185 1.20 -30.60 -7.98
C ASP A 185 0.94 -29.58 -6.85
N GLU A 186 1.89 -29.43 -5.92
CA GLU A 186 1.82 -28.38 -4.88
C GLU A 186 1.82 -26.99 -5.51
N ALA A 187 2.71 -26.75 -6.48
CA ALA A 187 2.78 -25.48 -7.20
C ALA A 187 1.48 -25.19 -7.97
N LEU A 188 0.93 -26.19 -8.65
CA LEU A 188 -0.30 -26.07 -9.43
C LEU A 188 -1.49 -25.68 -8.53
N ALA A 189 -1.62 -26.32 -7.35
CA ALA A 189 -2.67 -25.99 -6.40
C ALA A 189 -2.59 -24.51 -5.94
N ILE A 190 -1.40 -24.03 -5.63
CA ILE A 190 -1.20 -22.62 -5.21
C ILE A 190 -1.50 -21.66 -6.36
N TYR A 191 -1.06 -21.95 -7.59
CA TYR A 191 -1.39 -21.09 -8.73
C TYR A 191 -2.88 -21.07 -9.05
N GLN A 192 -3.58 -22.20 -8.94
CA GLN A 192 -5.04 -22.24 -9.13
C GLN A 192 -5.76 -21.40 -8.06
N GLU A 193 -5.28 -21.42 -6.81
CA GLU A 193 -5.79 -20.54 -5.76
C GLU A 193 -5.60 -19.05 -6.13
N LEU A 194 -4.42 -18.69 -6.62
CA LEU A 194 -4.11 -17.32 -7.08
C LEU A 194 -4.97 -16.91 -8.27
N ALA A 195 -5.20 -17.80 -9.24
CA ALA A 195 -6.02 -17.53 -10.42
C ALA A 195 -7.50 -17.28 -10.07
N ALA A 196 -7.99 -17.93 -9.00
CA ALA A 196 -9.34 -17.79 -8.49
C ALA A 196 -9.58 -16.48 -7.72
N MET A 197 -8.53 -15.71 -7.40
CA MET A 197 -8.68 -14.45 -6.67
C MET A 197 -9.43 -13.39 -7.51
N SER A 198 -10.31 -12.65 -6.83
CA SER A 198 -11.01 -11.49 -7.40
C SER A 198 -10.13 -10.24 -7.48
N ASP A 199 -9.15 -10.13 -6.59
CA ASP A 199 -8.18 -9.04 -6.50
C ASP A 199 -6.75 -9.60 -6.54
N PRO A 200 -6.23 -9.94 -7.72
CA PRO A 200 -4.93 -10.57 -7.85
C PRO A 200 -3.80 -9.52 -7.88
N ILE A 201 -2.73 -9.75 -7.11
CA ILE A 201 -1.53 -8.89 -7.13
C ILE A 201 -0.61 -9.18 -8.33
N VAL A 202 -0.71 -10.40 -8.88
CA VAL A 202 -0.03 -10.85 -10.09
C VAL A 202 -1.10 -11.05 -11.17
N SER A 203 -0.84 -10.62 -12.41
CA SER A 203 -1.86 -10.71 -13.47
C SER A 203 -2.32 -12.16 -13.70
N LYS A 204 -3.60 -12.33 -14.04
CA LYS A 204 -4.15 -13.66 -14.37
C LYS A 204 -3.43 -14.29 -15.56
N ASP A 205 -3.01 -13.49 -16.54
CA ASP A 205 -2.19 -13.97 -17.66
C ASP A 205 -0.90 -14.63 -17.17
N THR A 206 -0.18 -13.99 -16.24
CA THR A 206 1.07 -14.53 -15.69
C THR A 206 0.81 -15.84 -14.95
N ILE A 207 -0.22 -15.89 -14.11
CA ILE A 207 -0.57 -17.09 -13.34
C ILE A 207 -0.98 -18.23 -14.28
N ASN A 208 -1.84 -17.96 -15.26
CA ASN A 208 -2.31 -18.97 -16.22
C ASN A 208 -1.17 -19.47 -17.12
N PHE A 209 -0.21 -18.62 -17.46
CA PHE A 209 0.99 -19.04 -18.19
C PHE A 209 1.85 -19.99 -17.34
N GLU A 210 2.04 -19.72 -16.05
CA GLU A 210 2.75 -20.63 -15.14
C GLU A 210 2.01 -21.97 -14.94
N ILE A 211 0.67 -21.95 -14.87
CA ILE A 211 -0.16 -23.16 -14.85
C ILE A 211 0.06 -23.99 -16.12
N ALA A 212 0.07 -23.35 -17.30
CA ALA A 212 0.29 -24.07 -18.56
C ALA A 212 1.68 -24.74 -18.63
N LYS A 213 2.73 -24.05 -18.14
CA LYS A 213 4.07 -24.63 -18.01
C LYS A 213 4.09 -25.85 -17.08
N LEU A 214 3.30 -25.83 -16.00
CA LEU A 214 3.17 -26.99 -15.12
C LEU A 214 2.43 -28.14 -15.79
N TYR A 215 1.35 -27.88 -16.53
CA TYR A 215 0.67 -28.92 -17.31
C TYR A 215 1.60 -29.57 -18.33
N GLU A 216 2.42 -28.80 -19.05
CA GLU A 216 3.44 -29.33 -19.94
C GLU A 216 4.43 -30.24 -19.19
N LYS A 217 4.98 -29.78 -18.05
CA LYS A 217 5.89 -30.59 -17.21
C LYS A 217 5.25 -31.88 -16.69
N GLN A 218 3.92 -31.91 -16.55
CA GLN A 218 3.16 -33.09 -16.13
C GLN A 218 2.75 -34.00 -17.30
N GLY A 219 3.13 -33.68 -18.55
CA GLY A 219 2.71 -34.42 -19.74
C GLY A 219 1.27 -34.14 -20.18
N LYS A 220 0.59 -33.18 -19.54
CA LYS A 220 -0.77 -32.73 -19.84
C LYS A 220 -0.77 -31.71 -20.97
N LYS A 221 -0.28 -32.14 -22.14
CA LYS A 221 -0.05 -31.25 -23.29
C LYS A 221 -1.34 -30.58 -23.76
N GLN A 222 -2.45 -31.30 -23.78
CA GLN A 222 -3.72 -30.75 -24.27
C GLN A 222 -4.23 -29.64 -23.36
N GLU A 223 -4.18 -29.84 -22.05
CA GLU A 223 -4.58 -28.85 -21.05
C GLU A 223 -3.69 -27.61 -21.10
N ALA A 224 -2.38 -27.77 -21.33
CA ALA A 224 -1.47 -26.65 -21.55
C ALA A 224 -1.85 -25.85 -22.81
N VAL A 225 -2.05 -26.54 -23.94
CA VAL A 225 -2.43 -25.94 -25.22
C VAL A 225 -3.76 -25.18 -25.12
N ASP A 226 -4.76 -25.78 -24.48
CA ASP A 226 -6.09 -25.17 -24.30
C ASP A 226 -6.01 -23.91 -23.43
N LEU A 227 -5.25 -23.96 -22.34
CA LEU A 227 -5.07 -22.81 -21.45
C LEU A 227 -4.32 -21.67 -22.14
N LEU A 228 -3.24 -21.97 -22.86
CA LEU A 228 -2.47 -20.97 -23.62
C LEU A 228 -3.32 -20.34 -24.73
N PHE A 229 -4.08 -21.16 -25.47
CA PHE A 229 -4.98 -20.67 -26.51
C PHE A 229 -6.01 -19.69 -25.95
N ASN A 230 -6.71 -20.07 -24.87
CA ASN A 230 -7.72 -19.21 -24.26
C ASN A 230 -7.12 -17.92 -23.70
N LEU A 231 -5.94 -17.99 -23.07
CA LEU A 231 -5.20 -16.83 -22.59
C LEU A 231 -4.88 -15.86 -23.73
N VAL A 232 -4.25 -16.35 -24.79
CA VAL A 232 -3.82 -15.52 -25.92
C VAL A 232 -5.01 -14.94 -26.67
N LYS A 233 -6.06 -15.75 -26.89
CA LYS A 233 -7.29 -15.30 -27.53
C LYS A 233 -7.93 -14.16 -26.75
N ALA A 234 -8.17 -14.35 -25.45
CA ALA A 234 -8.76 -13.31 -24.60
C ALA A 234 -7.93 -12.02 -24.59
N ALA A 235 -6.60 -12.15 -24.53
CA ALA A 235 -5.70 -11.00 -24.59
C ALA A 235 -5.73 -10.29 -25.96
N SER A 236 -5.84 -11.04 -27.06
CA SER A 236 -5.91 -10.48 -28.43
C SER A 236 -7.23 -9.78 -28.75
N GLU A 237 -8.32 -10.22 -28.11
CA GLU A 237 -9.67 -9.66 -28.28
C GLU A 237 -9.96 -8.52 -27.28
N ALA A 238 -9.06 -8.29 -26.32
CA ALA A 238 -9.22 -7.26 -25.29
C ALA A 238 -9.23 -5.85 -25.91
N LYS A 239 -10.19 -5.05 -25.44
CA LYS A 239 -10.34 -3.64 -25.84
C LYS A 239 -10.31 -2.73 -24.62
N ASP A 240 -9.74 -1.54 -24.78
CA ASP A 240 -9.79 -0.49 -23.78
C ASP A 240 -11.17 0.19 -23.73
N LEU A 241 -11.31 1.20 -22.87
CA LEU A 241 -12.57 1.96 -22.71
C LEU A 241 -12.97 2.72 -23.98
N ASP A 242 -12.01 3.01 -24.85
CA ASP A 242 -12.22 3.69 -26.14
C ASP A 242 -12.49 2.68 -27.28
N GLY A 243 -12.57 1.38 -26.96
CA GLY A 243 -12.81 0.30 -27.92
C GLY A 243 -11.59 -0.05 -28.77
N LYS A 244 -10.39 0.44 -28.43
CA LYS A 244 -9.13 0.14 -29.13
C LYS A 244 -8.53 -1.16 -28.61
N ALA A 245 -7.83 -1.87 -29.50
CA ALA A 245 -7.15 -3.10 -29.14
C ALA A 245 -6.08 -2.85 -28.05
N VAL A 246 -6.04 -3.72 -27.05
CA VAL A 246 -5.03 -3.66 -25.99
C VAL A 246 -3.77 -4.38 -26.47
N THR A 247 -2.60 -3.81 -26.17
CA THR A 247 -1.32 -4.48 -26.43
C THR A 247 -1.18 -5.72 -25.56
N LEU A 248 -0.75 -6.84 -26.13
CA LEU A 248 -0.53 -8.08 -25.40
C LEU A 248 0.46 -7.87 -24.24
N SER A 249 0.10 -8.39 -23.07
CA SER A 249 1.00 -8.45 -21.91
C SER A 249 2.24 -9.32 -22.23
N PRO A 250 3.39 -9.13 -21.55
CA PRO A 250 4.56 -9.98 -21.75
C PRO A 250 4.27 -11.48 -21.53
N ALA A 251 3.38 -11.78 -20.57
CA ALA A 251 2.92 -13.15 -20.33
C ALA A 251 2.09 -13.68 -21.51
N ALA A 252 1.19 -12.87 -22.09
CA ALA A 252 0.42 -13.26 -23.27
C ALA A 252 1.30 -13.42 -24.53
N GLN A 253 2.34 -12.61 -24.69
CA GLN A 253 3.33 -12.77 -25.75
C GLN A 253 4.09 -14.11 -25.59
N SER A 254 4.60 -14.37 -24.38
CA SER A 254 5.27 -15.64 -24.06
C SER A 254 4.33 -16.84 -24.24
N ALA A 255 3.06 -16.68 -23.88
CA ALA A 255 2.03 -17.71 -24.09
C ALA A 255 1.77 -17.97 -25.57
N LYS A 256 1.75 -16.94 -26.42
CA LYS A 256 1.60 -17.06 -27.87
C LYS A 256 2.77 -17.83 -28.50
N GLU A 257 4.00 -17.52 -28.08
CA GLU A 257 5.20 -18.24 -28.52
C GLU A 257 5.15 -19.71 -28.09
N LYS A 258 4.79 -19.97 -26.83
CA LYS A 258 4.72 -21.33 -26.29
C LYS A 258 3.59 -22.14 -26.93
N LEU A 259 2.44 -21.52 -27.21
CA LEU A 259 1.36 -22.17 -27.94
C LEU A 259 1.81 -22.60 -29.34
N LYS A 260 2.54 -21.73 -30.05
CA LYS A 260 3.08 -22.04 -31.38
C LYS A 260 4.09 -23.19 -31.33
N GLU A 261 4.88 -23.30 -30.26
CA GLU A 261 5.80 -24.43 -30.05
C GLU A 261 5.03 -25.74 -29.82
N LEU A 262 3.99 -25.72 -28.99
CA LEU A 262 3.25 -26.92 -28.60
C LEU A 262 2.26 -27.39 -29.67
N ASP A 263 1.55 -26.46 -30.31
CA ASP A 263 0.52 -26.70 -31.32
C ASP A 263 0.47 -25.55 -32.35
N PRO A 264 1.28 -25.63 -33.42
CA PRO A 264 1.32 -24.61 -34.47
C PRO A 264 0.00 -24.42 -35.21
N GLU A 265 -0.83 -25.46 -35.33
CA GLU A 265 -2.11 -25.37 -36.04
C GLU A 265 -3.11 -24.57 -35.21
N LYS A 266 -3.22 -24.89 -33.92
CA LYS A 266 -4.08 -24.13 -33.00
C LYS A 266 -3.64 -22.69 -32.83
N ALA A 267 -2.33 -22.43 -32.90
CA ALA A 267 -1.81 -21.06 -32.85
C ALA A 267 -2.28 -20.18 -34.02
N LYS A 268 -2.59 -20.76 -35.20
CA LYS A 268 -3.09 -20.01 -36.37
C LYS A 268 -4.54 -19.54 -36.21
N GLU A 269 -5.28 -20.13 -35.28
CA GLU A 269 -6.66 -19.74 -34.98
C GLU A 269 -6.75 -18.46 -34.13
N ILE A 270 -5.63 -17.98 -33.57
CA ILE A 270 -5.57 -16.75 -32.79
C ILE A 270 -5.76 -15.54 -33.73
N PRO A 271 -6.72 -14.63 -33.46
CA PRO A 271 -6.87 -13.40 -34.22
C PRO A 271 -5.59 -12.57 -34.21
N GLU A 272 -5.13 -12.11 -35.37
CA GLU A 272 -4.06 -11.11 -35.41
C GLU A 272 -4.58 -9.78 -34.84
N PRO A 273 -3.83 -9.09 -33.97
CA PRO A 273 -4.24 -7.79 -33.48
C PRO A 273 -4.40 -6.86 -34.68
N ALA A 274 -5.57 -6.23 -34.81
CA ALA A 274 -5.87 -5.37 -35.94
C ALA A 274 -4.78 -4.29 -36.07
N PRO A 275 -4.22 -4.06 -37.28
CA PRO A 275 -3.24 -3.01 -37.48
C PRO A 275 -3.83 -1.67 -37.03
N GLU A 276 -3.08 -0.91 -36.22
CA GLU A 276 -3.48 0.45 -35.87
C GLU A 276 -3.71 1.22 -37.19
N PRO A 277 -4.87 1.89 -37.38
CA PRO A 277 -5.02 2.79 -38.50
C PRO A 277 -3.88 3.82 -38.40
N PRO A 278 -3.19 4.12 -39.51
CA PRO A 278 -2.03 5.02 -39.49
C PRO A 278 -2.44 6.30 -38.78
N ALA A 279 -1.68 6.67 -37.75
CA ALA A 279 -1.88 7.90 -37.00
C ALA A 279 -2.11 9.02 -38.02
N GLY A 280 -3.35 9.50 -38.08
CA GLY A 280 -3.80 10.41 -39.14
C GLY A 280 -2.81 11.55 -39.23
N GLY A 281 -2.09 11.62 -40.34
CA GLY A 281 -1.16 12.70 -40.61
C GLY A 281 -1.94 14.01 -40.47
N MET A 282 -1.68 14.74 -39.40
CA MET A 282 -2.17 16.10 -39.26
C MET A 282 -1.71 16.85 -40.51
N PRO A 283 -2.61 17.41 -41.32
CA PRO A 283 -2.20 18.28 -42.39
C PRO A 283 -1.57 19.51 -41.73
N PHE A 284 -0.24 19.62 -41.80
CA PHE A 284 0.44 20.88 -41.57
C PHE A 284 -0.04 21.83 -42.68
N GLY A 285 -1.06 22.62 -42.35
CA GLY A 285 -1.55 23.71 -43.19
C GLY A 285 -0.43 24.71 -43.43
N GLN A 286 -0.28 25.09 -44.70
CA GLN A 286 0.56 26.19 -45.16
C GLN A 286 0.04 27.54 -44.66
#